data_AF-A0A2E0S5J4-F1
#
_entry.id   AF-A0A2E0S5J4-F1
#
_cell.length_a   1.000
_cell.length_b   1.000
_cell.length_c   1.000
_cell.angle_alpha   90.00
_cell.angle_beta   90.00
_cell.angle_gamma   90.00
#
_symmetry.space_group_name_H-M   'P 1'
#
loop_
_entity.id
_entity.type
_entity.pdbx_description
1 polymer ?
#
loop_
_entity_poly.entity_id
_entity_poly.type
_entity_poly.pdbx_seq_one_letter_code
_entity_poly.pdbx_strand_id
1 'polypeptide(L)'
;MKSKRVIRKYWNEKAEDFFIGKKIVEARYLTEEEMISCFGDEDIGCDKVPVGIIFDDGSFAFPMMDDEGNDGGALAISGQTGVLPVLSREILNRGD
;
A
#
# COMPACT_ATOMS: atom_id res chain seq x y z
N MET A 1 -1.28 23.93 4.37
CA MET A 1 -0.73 22.62 4.78
C MET A 1 -1.66 22.02 5.83
N LYS A 2 -2.14 20.77 5.67
CA LYS A 2 -2.95 20.11 6.71
C LYS A 2 -2.08 19.88 7.96
N SER A 3 -2.68 19.94 9.14
CA SER A 3 -1.98 19.62 10.40
C SER A 3 -1.46 18.18 10.38
N LYS A 4 -0.30 17.93 11.01
CA LYS A 4 0.33 16.60 11.11
C LYS A 4 -0.63 15.54 11.68
N ARG A 5 -1.44 15.91 12.67
CA ARG A 5 -2.47 15.03 13.26
C ARG A 5 -3.54 14.62 12.24
N VAL A 6 -3.91 15.53 11.33
CA VAL A 6 -4.90 15.28 10.27
C VAL A 6 -4.32 14.31 9.24
N ILE A 7 -3.04 14.43 8.89
CA ILE A 7 -2.38 13.53 7.94
C ILE A 7 -2.29 12.11 8.50
N ARG A 8 -1.84 11.95 9.75
CA ARG A 8 -1.75 10.63 10.38
C ARG A 8 -3.12 9.96 10.50
N LYS A 9 -4.13 10.70 10.98
CA LYS A 9 -5.49 10.18 11.11
C LYS A 9 -6.03 9.72 9.76
N TYR A 10 -5.87 10.52 8.71
CA TYR A 10 -6.32 10.18 7.37
C TYR A 10 -5.71 8.87 6.86
N TRP A 11 -4.39 8.70 6.98
CA TRP A 11 -3.73 7.48 6.51
C TRP A 11 -4.00 6.26 7.39
N ASN A 12 -4.22 6.45 8.70
CA ASN A 12 -4.72 5.39 9.57
C ASN A 12 -6.11 4.93 9.12
N GLU A 13 -7.03 5.86 8.87
CA GLU A 13 -8.39 5.52 8.39
C GLU A 13 -8.30 4.74 7.07
N LYS A 14 -7.44 5.15 6.12
CA LYS A 14 -7.23 4.40 4.88
C LYS A 14 -6.67 2.99 5.10
N ALA A 15 -5.73 2.82 6.03
CA ALA A 15 -5.19 1.51 6.36
C ALA A 15 -6.22 0.63 7.09
N GLU A 16 -7.02 1.20 7.99
CA GLU A 16 -8.07 0.49 8.71
C GLU A 16 -9.19 0.06 7.76
N ASP A 17 -9.66 0.98 6.91
CA ASP A 17 -10.66 0.72 5.87
C ASP A 17 -10.24 -0.41 4.93
N PHE A 18 -8.93 -0.51 4.63
CA PHE A 18 -8.41 -1.56 3.78
C PHE A 18 -8.12 -2.85 4.56
N PHE A 19 -7.54 -2.85 5.75
CA PHE A 19 -7.06 -4.12 6.33
C PHE A 19 -8.01 -4.79 7.33
N ILE A 20 -8.79 -4.04 8.12
CA ILE A 20 -9.50 -4.71 9.23
C ILE A 20 -10.67 -5.56 8.74
N GLY A 21 -10.81 -6.73 9.34
CA GLY A 21 -11.84 -7.71 8.98
C GLY A 21 -11.46 -8.64 7.83
N LYS A 22 -10.42 -8.32 7.05
CA LYS A 22 -9.90 -9.21 6.00
C LYS A 22 -9.08 -10.35 6.59
N LYS A 23 -9.09 -11.49 5.91
CA LYS A 23 -8.24 -12.65 6.22
C LYS A 23 -7.23 -12.87 5.12
N ILE A 24 -5.99 -13.14 5.48
CA ILE A 24 -4.99 -13.60 4.51
C ILE A 24 -5.34 -15.05 4.13
N VAL A 25 -5.60 -15.28 2.85
CA VAL A 25 -5.92 -16.61 2.32
C VAL A 25 -4.79 -17.19 1.50
N GLU A 26 -3.97 -16.34 0.88
CA GLU A 26 -2.78 -16.76 0.13
C GLU A 26 -1.64 -15.75 0.28
N ALA A 27 -0.42 -16.26 0.11
CA ALA A 27 0.79 -15.45 -0.06
C ALA A 27 1.54 -16.01 -1.26
N ARG A 28 1.50 -15.29 -2.38
CA ARG A 28 2.07 -15.70 -3.66
C ARG A 28 2.55 -14.49 -4.44
N TYR A 29 3.35 -14.72 -5.47
CA TYR A 29 3.64 -13.67 -6.45
C TYR A 29 2.35 -13.25 -7.16
N LEU A 30 2.27 -11.96 -7.49
CA LEU A 30 1.14 -11.42 -8.24
C LEU A 30 1.10 -12.00 -9.66
N THR A 31 -0.09 -12.05 -10.25
CA THR A 31 -0.27 -12.38 -11.65
C THR A 31 -0.01 -11.16 -12.53
N GLU A 32 0.17 -11.39 -13.83
CA GLU A 32 0.28 -10.32 -14.83
C GLU A 32 -0.96 -9.40 -14.81
N GLU A 33 -2.16 -9.98 -14.74
CA GLU A 33 -3.41 -9.21 -14.62
C GLU A 33 -3.44 -8.32 -13.37
N GLU A 34 -2.98 -8.83 -12.23
CA GLU A 34 -2.90 -8.07 -10.97
C GLU A 34 -1.87 -6.94 -11.06
N MET A 35 -0.73 -7.19 -11.70
CA MET A 35 0.30 -6.18 -11.98
C MET A 35 -0.25 -5.07 -12.88
N ILE A 36 -0.87 -5.42 -14.01
CA ILE A 36 -1.49 -4.46 -14.93
C ILE A 36 -2.59 -3.66 -14.21
N SER A 37 -3.39 -4.29 -13.36
CA SER A 37 -4.43 -3.59 -12.60
C SER A 37 -3.87 -2.51 -11.65
N CYS A 38 -2.63 -2.65 -11.20
CA CYS A 38 -1.98 -1.70 -10.30
C CYS A 38 -1.19 -0.62 -11.05
N PHE A 39 -0.54 -0.96 -12.16
CA PHE A 39 0.43 -0.10 -12.84
C PHE A 39 -0.07 0.45 -14.20
N GLY A 40 -1.19 -0.07 -14.70
CA GLY A 40 -1.92 0.45 -15.85
C GLY A 40 -1.51 -0.12 -17.21
N ASP A 41 -0.26 -0.52 -17.40
CA ASP A 41 0.23 -1.09 -18.67
C ASP A 41 1.42 -2.05 -18.45
N GLU A 42 1.62 -2.99 -19.38
CA GLU A 42 2.73 -3.96 -19.40
C GLU A 42 4.09 -3.25 -19.50
N ASP A 43 4.14 -2.08 -20.16
CA ASP A 43 5.35 -1.29 -20.38
C ASP A 43 5.78 -0.44 -19.17
N ILE A 44 4.96 -0.33 -18.12
CA ILE A 44 5.25 0.47 -16.92
C ILE A 44 5.72 -0.44 -15.78
N GLY A 45 7.03 -0.64 -15.67
CA GLY A 45 7.67 -1.11 -14.43
C GLY A 45 7.28 -2.52 -13.95
N CYS A 46 6.62 -3.33 -14.78
CA CYS A 46 6.14 -4.67 -14.43
C CYS A 46 7.19 -5.79 -14.59
N ASP A 47 8.44 -5.46 -14.96
CA ASP A 47 9.52 -6.45 -15.16
C ASP A 47 9.85 -7.30 -13.92
N LYS A 48 9.42 -6.86 -12.74
CA LYS A 48 9.61 -7.55 -11.46
C LYS A 48 8.27 -7.72 -10.77
N VAL A 49 8.00 -8.96 -10.37
CA VAL A 49 6.75 -9.33 -9.69
C VAL A 49 7.01 -9.42 -8.18
N PRO A 50 6.31 -8.64 -7.34
CA PRO A 50 6.44 -8.72 -5.89
C PRO A 50 5.60 -9.87 -5.32
N VAL A 51 5.90 -10.27 -4.09
CA VAL A 51 5.01 -11.15 -3.31
C VAL A 51 3.81 -10.33 -2.86
N GLY A 52 2.61 -10.79 -3.20
CA GLY A 52 1.34 -10.28 -2.73
C GLY A 52 0.81 -11.04 -1.53
N ILE A 53 0.19 -10.29 -0.62
CA ILE A 53 -0.66 -10.82 0.45
C ILE A 53 -2.08 -10.75 -0.07
N ILE A 54 -2.71 -11.91 -0.30
CA ILE A 54 -4.04 -12.00 -0.91
C ILE A 54 -5.08 -12.19 0.19
N PHE A 55 -6.13 -11.39 0.15
CA PHE A 55 -7.21 -11.39 1.13
C PHE A 55 -8.43 -12.19 0.65
N ASP A 56 -9.28 -12.57 1.60
CA ASP A 56 -10.48 -13.39 1.39
C ASP A 56 -11.54 -12.75 0.47
N ASP A 57 -11.46 -11.45 0.22
CA ASP A 57 -12.32 -10.74 -0.72
C ASP A 57 -11.65 -10.46 -2.08
N GLY A 58 -10.50 -11.07 -2.35
CA GLY A 58 -9.76 -10.95 -3.60
C GLY A 58 -8.91 -9.69 -3.72
N SER A 59 -8.99 -8.76 -2.76
CA SER A 59 -8.02 -7.66 -2.69
C SER A 59 -6.63 -8.15 -2.27
N PHE A 60 -5.61 -7.34 -2.51
CA PHE A 60 -4.24 -7.68 -2.17
C PHE A 60 -3.40 -6.46 -1.82
N ALA A 61 -2.29 -6.71 -1.12
CA ALA A 61 -1.28 -5.71 -0.81
C ALA A 61 0.13 -6.25 -1.06
N PHE A 62 1.05 -5.37 -1.46
CA PHE A 62 2.44 -5.75 -1.70
C PHE A 62 3.40 -4.57 -1.44
N PRO A 63 4.65 -4.85 -1.01
CA PRO A 63 5.64 -3.80 -0.83
C PRO A 63 6.08 -3.22 -2.17
N MET A 64 6.11 -1.89 -2.26
CA MET A 64 6.65 -1.20 -3.43
C MET A 64 8.13 -0.93 -3.26
N MET A 65 8.88 -1.16 -4.35
CA MET A 65 10.22 -0.65 -4.56
C MET A 65 10.08 0.62 -5.39
N ASP A 66 10.18 1.78 -4.75
CA ASP A 66 10.21 3.09 -5.41
C ASP A 66 11.47 3.84 -4.95
N ASP A 67 12.02 4.67 -5.83
CA ASP A 67 13.32 5.33 -5.68
C ASP A 67 13.26 6.66 -4.90
N GLU A 68 12.06 7.07 -4.47
CA GLU A 68 11.81 8.31 -3.72
C GLU A 68 11.94 8.19 -2.18
N GLY A 69 12.46 7.08 -1.64
CA GLY A 69 12.77 6.95 -0.21
C GLY A 69 11.71 6.23 0.61
N ASN A 70 11.58 4.92 0.36
CA ASN A 70 10.56 4.10 1.00
C ASN A 70 10.87 3.66 2.43
N ASP A 71 11.99 4.04 3.07
CA ASP A 71 12.36 3.65 4.45
C ASP A 71 11.77 2.29 4.93
N GLY A 72 10.66 2.29 5.70
CA GLY A 72 9.99 1.09 6.23
C GLY A 72 9.13 0.28 5.24
N GLY A 73 9.12 0.65 3.97
CA GLY A 73 8.35 0.08 2.85
C GLY A 73 6.99 0.74 2.64
N ALA A 74 6.79 1.44 1.52
CA ALA A 74 5.45 1.81 1.05
C ALA A 74 4.69 0.54 0.61
N LEU A 75 3.38 0.49 0.87
CA LEU A 75 2.54 -0.65 0.47
C LEU A 75 1.60 -0.23 -0.64
N ALA A 76 1.65 -0.91 -1.78
CA ALA A 76 0.56 -0.86 -2.74
C ALA A 76 -0.61 -1.67 -2.21
N ILE A 77 -1.82 -1.20 -2.49
CA ILE A 77 -3.06 -1.91 -2.20
C ILE A 77 -3.95 -1.87 -3.45
N SER A 78 -4.58 -2.99 -3.78
CA SER A 78 -5.53 -3.05 -4.89
C SER A 78 -6.71 -2.09 -4.65
N GLY A 79 -7.10 -1.28 -5.64
CA GLY A 79 -8.26 -0.37 -5.55
C GLY A 79 -7.91 1.13 -5.55
N GLN A 80 -8.89 1.98 -5.20
CA GLN A 80 -8.84 3.44 -5.49
C GLN A 80 -7.71 4.24 -4.82
N THR A 81 -7.22 3.84 -3.65
CA THR A 81 -6.16 4.59 -2.95
C THR A 81 -4.78 4.30 -3.55
N GLY A 82 -4.58 3.13 -4.17
CA GLY A 82 -3.38 2.69 -4.87
C GLY A 82 -2.16 2.42 -3.98
N VAL A 83 -1.85 3.32 -3.05
CA VAL A 83 -0.64 3.28 -2.22
C VAL A 83 -0.89 3.80 -0.80
N LEU A 84 -0.38 3.08 0.20
CA LEU A 84 -0.21 3.52 1.58
C LEU A 84 1.23 4.01 1.76
N PRO A 85 1.44 5.32 2.02
CA PRO A 85 2.76 5.91 2.06
C PRO A 85 3.46 5.67 3.40
N VAL A 86 4.77 5.88 3.38
CA VAL A 86 5.58 5.95 4.59
C VAL A 86 5.45 7.35 5.20
N LEU A 87 5.08 7.41 6.48
CA LEU A 87 4.95 8.68 7.19
C LEU A 87 6.28 9.07 7.84
N SER A 88 6.73 10.30 7.64
CA SER A 88 7.95 10.81 8.27
C SER A 88 7.82 10.84 9.79
N ARG A 89 8.95 10.65 10.49
CA ARG A 89 9.00 10.70 11.97
C ARG A 89 8.47 12.02 12.53
N GLU A 90 8.56 13.10 11.78
CA GLU A 90 8.05 14.40 12.20
C GLU A 90 6.53 14.45 12.37
N ILE A 91 5.79 13.56 11.69
CA ILE A 91 4.34 13.37 11.84
C ILE A 91 4.03 12.65 13.16
N LEU A 92 5.01 11.97 13.77
CA LEU A 92 4.88 11.27 15.06
C LEU A 92 5.07 12.19 16.27
N ASN A 93 5.56 13.42 16.11
CA ASN A 93 5.91 14.28 17.25
C ASN A 93 4.66 14.56 18.10
N ARG A 94 4.68 13.87 19.25
CA ARG A 94 3.69 13.85 20.31
C ARG A 94 3.55 15.22 20.93
N GLY A 95 2.30 15.57 21.20
CA GLY A 95 1.87 16.69 22.02
C GLY A 95 0.43 16.40 22.43
N ASP A 96 0.27 15.38 23.27
CA ASP A 96 -0.78 15.35 24.29
C ASP A 96 -0.15 15.94 25.57
#